data_AF-A0A0K1PN76-F1
#
_entry.id   AF-A0A0K1PN76-F1
#
_cell.length_a   1.000
_cell.length_b   1.000
_cell.length_c   1.000
_cell.angle_alpha   90.00
_cell.angle_beta   90.00
_cell.angle_gamma   90.00
#
_symmetry.space_group_name_H-M   'P 1'
#
loop_
_entity.id
_entity.type
_entity.pdbx_description
1 polymer ?
#
loop_
_entity_poly.entity_id
_entity_poly.type
_entity_poly.pdbx_seq_one_letter_code
_entity_poly.pdbx_strand_id
1 'polypeptide(L)'
;MAFPSSRRAACAIVAALLLLAVDAGATEPLDITMTYEAPGECPSRAALEEELRARVKTSWLGRSDARTFDVEITRLAGGGYGGRLAIAQPNEAPSVREIRATSCREAVRSVAVFIALALEPASEPVPPNPTSGAPIETPKPDEAPPPVVPLPVRPERPHASPPPPSPRAAPPSPLWIWSAGYELTYLHAPQAAWGGRVHAELAHRRGTFPIAPALRVSWGFRTSRRFPKTPGRRSFS
;
A
#
# COMPACT_ATOMS: atom_id res chain seq x y z
N MET A 1 48.01 61.47 5.97
CA MET A 1 48.64 60.13 5.89
C MET A 1 47.55 59.09 6.04
N ALA A 2 47.52 58.13 5.12
CA ALA A 2 46.42 57.23 4.84
C ALA A 2 46.37 56.02 5.79
N PHE A 3 45.17 55.63 6.22
CA PHE A 3 44.91 54.33 6.85
C PHE A 3 44.27 53.40 5.81
N PRO A 4 44.94 52.33 5.35
CA PRO A 4 44.33 51.39 4.42
C PRO A 4 43.81 50.12 5.14
N SER A 5 42.63 49.70 4.69
CA SER A 5 42.29 48.30 4.33
C SER A 5 42.45 47.18 5.38
N SER A 6 41.60 47.12 6.41
CA SER A 6 41.39 45.88 7.18
C SER A 6 40.01 45.23 7.01
N ARG A 7 39.04 45.93 6.39
CA ARG A 7 37.65 45.45 6.32
C ARG A 7 37.30 44.55 5.13
N ARG A 8 38.18 44.42 4.12
CA ARG A 8 37.88 43.64 2.90
C ARG A 8 38.30 42.17 2.95
N ALA A 9 39.19 41.78 3.87
CA ALA A 9 39.69 40.39 3.94
C ALA A 9 38.72 39.43 4.65
N ALA A 10 37.87 39.93 5.56
CA ALA A 10 36.99 39.08 6.37
C ALA A 10 35.77 38.55 5.60
N CYS A 11 35.26 39.26 4.59
CA CYS A 11 34.06 38.82 3.84
C CYS A 11 34.34 37.71 2.82
N ALA A 12 35.56 37.60 2.29
CA ALA A 12 35.88 36.60 1.26
C ALA A 12 35.94 35.17 1.84
N ILE A 13 36.34 35.02 3.11
CA ILE A 13 36.52 33.70 3.73
C ILE A 13 35.17 33.06 4.11
N VAL A 14 34.18 33.86 4.52
CA VAL A 14 32.85 33.36 4.89
C VAL A 14 32.07 32.86 3.65
N ALA A 15 32.22 33.54 2.50
CA ALA A 15 31.58 33.11 1.26
C ALA A 15 32.16 31.81 0.69
N ALA A 16 33.46 31.57 0.87
CA ALA A 16 34.12 30.33 0.43
C ALA A 16 33.77 29.12 1.31
N LEU A 17 33.53 29.32 2.61
CA LEU A 17 33.13 28.25 3.54
C LEU A 17 31.65 27.83 3.40
N LEU A 18 30.78 28.73 2.93
CA LEU A 18 29.36 28.42 2.67
C LEU A 18 29.11 27.61 1.38
N LEU A 19 30.09 27.54 0.47
CA LEU A 19 29.96 26.80 -0.80
C LEU A 19 30.42 25.33 -0.73
N LEU A 20 31.02 24.89 0.40
CA LEU A 20 31.59 23.54 0.54
C LEU A 20 30.67 22.52 1.23
N ALA A 21 29.43 22.89 1.55
CA ALA A 21 28.46 22.00 2.19
C ALA A 21 27.35 21.53 1.22
N VAL A 22 27.65 21.40 -0.07
CA VAL A 22 26.82 20.54 -0.95
C VAL A 22 27.27 19.12 -0.66
N ASP A 23 26.64 18.52 0.33
CA ASP A 23 26.74 17.10 0.62
C ASP A 23 26.26 16.37 -0.65
N ALA A 24 27.21 15.98 -1.49
CA ALA A 24 26.99 15.04 -2.59
C ALA A 24 26.77 13.67 -1.94
N GLY A 25 25.62 13.53 -1.28
CA GLY A 25 25.14 12.26 -0.78
C GLY A 25 25.07 11.33 -1.99
N ALA A 26 26.06 10.43 -2.08
CA ALA A 26 26.11 9.41 -3.10
C ALA A 26 24.80 8.62 -2.99
N THR A 27 23.88 8.98 -3.88
CA THR A 27 22.54 8.43 -3.89
C THR A 27 22.69 7.01 -4.39
N GLU A 28 22.61 6.03 -3.48
CA GLU A 28 22.68 4.62 -3.82
C GLU A 28 21.69 4.34 -4.99
N PRO A 29 22.18 3.82 -6.12
CA PRO A 29 21.35 3.58 -7.29
C PRO A 29 20.29 2.54 -6.95
N LEU A 30 19.05 2.81 -7.36
CA LEU A 30 17.96 1.84 -7.25
C LEU A 30 18.20 0.78 -8.33
N ASP A 31 18.61 -0.42 -7.92
CA ASP A 31 18.94 -1.52 -8.83
C ASP A 31 17.66 -2.18 -9.39
N ILE A 32 16.94 -1.45 -10.25
CA ILE A 32 15.76 -1.93 -10.97
C ILE A 32 15.88 -1.61 -12.47
N THR A 33 15.43 -2.53 -13.31
CA THR A 33 15.39 -2.29 -14.76
C THR A 33 14.09 -1.60 -15.13
N MET A 34 14.17 -0.32 -15.54
CA MET A 34 13.00 0.50 -15.86
C MET A 34 13.20 1.33 -17.13
N THR A 35 12.17 1.36 -17.98
CA THR A 35 12.03 2.34 -19.08
C THR A 35 10.98 3.38 -18.70
N TYR A 36 11.19 4.63 -19.13
CA TYR A 36 10.30 5.74 -18.79
C TYR A 36 10.16 6.67 -19.99
N GLU A 37 8.93 6.78 -20.49
CA GLU A 37 8.55 7.70 -21.55
C GLU A 37 7.42 8.61 -21.07
N ALA A 38 7.62 9.93 -21.21
CA ALA A 38 6.63 10.91 -20.81
C ALA A 38 6.81 12.22 -21.59
N PRO A 39 5.75 13.05 -21.71
CA PRO A 39 5.84 14.42 -22.20
C PRO A 39 6.84 15.26 -21.42
N GLY A 40 7.42 16.28 -22.06
CA GLY A 40 8.46 17.12 -21.45
C GLY A 40 8.00 17.92 -20.22
N GLU A 41 6.69 18.14 -20.05
CA GLU A 41 6.13 18.78 -18.85
C GLU A 41 6.05 17.86 -17.62
N CYS A 42 6.28 16.57 -17.80
CA CYS A 42 6.18 15.57 -16.74
C CYS A 42 7.46 15.52 -15.89
N PRO A 43 7.36 15.07 -14.62
CA PRO A 43 8.55 14.73 -13.84
C PRO A 43 9.48 13.79 -14.64
N SER A 44 10.78 13.97 -14.47
CA SER A 44 11.79 13.14 -15.14
C SER A 44 11.84 11.73 -14.54
N ARG A 45 12.50 10.81 -15.24
CA ARG A 45 12.82 9.48 -14.71
C ARG A 45 13.51 9.54 -13.33
N ALA A 46 14.46 10.46 -13.16
CA ALA A 46 15.18 10.63 -11.89
C ALA A 46 14.23 11.04 -10.74
N ALA A 47 13.24 11.89 -11.02
CA ALA A 47 12.23 12.28 -10.03
C ALA A 47 11.31 11.11 -9.66
N LEU A 48 10.98 10.24 -10.63
CA LEU A 48 10.25 9.00 -10.35
C LEU A 48 11.09 8.05 -9.47
N GLU A 49 12.37 7.87 -9.76
CA GLU A 49 13.28 7.04 -8.94
C GLU A 49 13.43 7.58 -7.51
N GLU A 50 13.41 8.90 -7.33
CA GLU A 50 13.39 9.54 -6.00
C GLU A 50 12.09 9.22 -5.24
N GLU A 51 10.94 9.35 -5.90
CA GLU A 51 9.64 8.97 -5.31
C GLU A 51 9.60 7.46 -4.98
N LEU A 52 10.25 6.61 -5.77
CA LEU A 52 10.39 5.18 -5.47
C LEU A 52 11.27 4.93 -4.25
N ARG A 53 12.43 5.59 -4.15
CA ARG A 53 13.35 5.46 -3.01
C ARG A 53 12.69 5.88 -1.70
N ALA A 54 11.79 6.86 -1.73
CA ALA A 54 11.02 7.27 -0.55
C ALA A 54 10.00 6.21 -0.07
N ARG A 55 9.66 5.21 -0.91
CA ARG A 55 8.62 4.20 -0.63
C ARG A 55 9.16 2.79 -0.46
N VAL A 56 10.25 2.47 -1.15
CA VAL A 56 10.84 1.13 -1.17
C VAL A 56 11.89 1.01 -0.08
N LYS A 57 11.81 -0.07 0.71
CA LYS A 57 12.87 -0.41 1.68
C LYS A 57 14.01 -1.09 0.95
N THR A 58 15.26 -0.79 1.32
CA THR A 58 16.45 -1.46 0.75
C THR A 58 16.38 -2.99 0.89
N SER A 59 15.73 -3.50 1.95
CA SER A 59 15.52 -4.94 2.15
C SER A 59 14.56 -5.60 1.16
N TRP A 60 13.76 -4.82 0.41
CA TRP A 60 12.85 -5.34 -0.62
C TRP A 60 13.56 -5.57 -1.95
N LEU A 61 14.66 -4.85 -2.17
CA LEU A 61 15.51 -4.98 -3.35
C LEU A 61 16.40 -6.21 -3.14
N GLY A 62 15.90 -7.37 -3.56
CA GLY A 62 16.73 -8.57 -3.66
C GLY A 62 17.81 -8.37 -4.72
N ARG A 63 18.99 -8.97 -4.50
CA ARG A 63 20.15 -8.94 -5.43
C ARG A 63 19.87 -9.47 -6.86
N SER A 64 18.64 -9.86 -7.17
CA SER A 64 18.24 -10.49 -8.42
C SER A 64 16.75 -10.25 -8.71
N ASP A 65 16.26 -9.04 -8.47
CA ASP A 65 14.92 -8.69 -8.95
C ASP A 65 14.94 -8.60 -10.48
N ALA A 66 14.52 -9.68 -11.14
CA ALA A 66 14.55 -9.82 -12.60
C ALA A 66 13.36 -9.13 -13.29
N ARG A 67 12.54 -8.40 -12.54
CA ARG A 67 11.37 -7.71 -13.07
C ARG A 67 11.80 -6.47 -13.86
N THR A 68 11.09 -6.23 -14.96
CA THR A 68 11.26 -5.03 -15.78
C THR A 68 9.99 -4.18 -15.72
N PHE A 69 10.17 -2.88 -15.63
CA PHE A 69 9.09 -1.91 -15.49
C PHE A 69 9.09 -0.96 -16.69
N ASP A 70 8.06 -1.03 -17.51
CA ASP A 70 7.87 -0.09 -18.61
C ASP A 70 6.79 0.92 -18.25
N VAL A 71 7.19 2.18 -18.15
CA VAL A 71 6.32 3.29 -17.76
C VAL A 71 6.14 4.23 -18.94
N GLU A 72 4.88 4.45 -19.31
CA GLU A 72 4.49 5.39 -20.34
C GLU A 72 3.44 6.35 -19.78
N ILE A 73 3.72 7.65 -19.84
CA ILE A 73 2.75 8.69 -19.48
C ILE A 73 2.34 9.40 -20.76
N THR A 74 1.04 9.62 -20.95
CA THR A 74 0.48 10.31 -22.13
C THR A 74 -0.54 11.36 -21.72
N ARG A 75 -0.72 12.38 -22.55
CA ARG A 75 -1.79 13.37 -22.37
C ARG A 75 -3.07 12.82 -22.98
N LEU A 76 -4.19 12.91 -22.25
CA LEU A 76 -5.47 12.41 -22.72
C LEU A 76 -6.23 13.48 -23.53
N ALA A 77 -7.02 13.05 -24.52
CA ALA A 77 -7.76 13.94 -25.42
C ALA A 77 -8.80 14.82 -24.68
N GLY A 78 -9.32 14.36 -23.53
CA GLY A 78 -10.26 15.11 -22.69
C GLY A 78 -9.61 16.00 -21.64
N GLY A 79 -8.29 16.20 -21.72
CA GLY A 79 -7.49 16.77 -20.62
C GLY A 79 -7.09 15.72 -19.59
N GLY A 80 -6.16 16.09 -18.71
CA GLY A 80 -5.52 15.16 -17.78
C GLY A 80 -4.48 14.27 -18.46
N TYR A 81 -4.05 13.24 -17.72
CA TYR A 81 -2.94 12.37 -18.09
C TYR A 81 -3.29 10.91 -17.84
N GLY A 82 -2.83 10.05 -18.75
CA GLY A 82 -2.87 8.59 -18.64
C GLY A 82 -1.49 8.07 -18.30
N GLY A 83 -1.41 7.12 -17.37
CA GLY A 83 -0.19 6.35 -17.10
C GLY A 83 -0.44 4.89 -17.44
N ARG A 84 0.46 4.27 -18.21
CA ARG A 84 0.49 2.84 -18.47
C ARG A 84 1.75 2.27 -17.83
N LEU A 85 1.58 1.29 -16.95
CA LEU A 85 2.66 0.55 -16.31
C LEU A 85 2.56 -0.91 -16.76
N ALA A 86 3.58 -1.41 -17.45
CA ALA A 86 3.74 -2.84 -17.71
C ALA A 86 4.84 -3.40 -16.82
N ILE A 87 4.55 -4.53 -16.18
CA ILE A 87 5.47 -5.26 -15.29
C ILE A 87 5.69 -6.63 -15.93
N ALA A 88 6.90 -6.90 -16.40
CA ALA A 88 7.25 -8.20 -16.94
C ALA A 88 8.17 -8.96 -15.97
N GLN A 89 7.84 -10.24 -15.74
CA GLN A 89 8.67 -11.17 -14.98
C GLN A 89 9.14 -12.29 -15.91
N PRO A 90 10.32 -12.90 -15.66
CA PRO A 90 10.76 -14.05 -16.43
C PRO A 90 9.74 -15.19 -16.37
N ASN A 91 9.33 -15.70 -17.54
CA ASN A 91 8.37 -16.81 -17.69
C ASN A 91 6.92 -16.51 -17.29
N GLU A 92 6.55 -15.25 -17.11
CA GLU A 92 5.16 -14.83 -16.87
C GLU A 92 4.69 -13.84 -17.94
N ALA A 93 3.38 -13.84 -18.20
CA ALA A 93 2.78 -12.81 -19.04
C ALA A 93 2.89 -11.44 -18.35
N PRO A 94 3.16 -10.35 -19.09
CA PRO A 94 3.28 -9.03 -18.50
C PRO A 94 1.96 -8.58 -17.88
N SER A 95 2.03 -8.03 -16.67
CA SER A 95 0.89 -7.41 -15.99
C SER A 95 0.82 -5.94 -16.37
N VAL A 96 -0.32 -5.48 -16.88
CA VAL A 96 -0.51 -4.08 -17.31
C VAL A 96 -1.49 -3.37 -16.38
N ARG A 97 -1.14 -2.17 -15.94
CA ARG A 97 -1.99 -1.27 -15.16
C ARG A 97 -2.13 0.05 -15.86
N GLU A 98 -3.36 0.53 -15.95
CA GLU A 98 -3.69 1.86 -16.48
C GLU A 98 -4.15 2.78 -15.36
N ILE A 99 -3.70 4.03 -15.42
CA ILE A 99 -3.92 5.06 -14.41
C ILE A 99 -4.44 6.29 -15.14
N ARG A 100 -5.46 6.94 -14.59
CA ARG A 100 -5.92 8.25 -15.04
C ARG A 100 -5.73 9.25 -13.92
N ALA A 101 -5.21 10.42 -14.26
CA ALA A 101 -4.93 11.48 -13.30
C ALA A 101 -5.24 12.85 -13.91
N THR A 102 -5.48 13.83 -13.04
CA THR A 102 -5.77 15.20 -13.46
C THR A 102 -4.51 15.96 -13.87
N SER A 103 -3.35 15.54 -13.35
CA SER A 103 -2.05 16.14 -13.64
C SER A 103 -0.98 15.08 -13.89
N CYS A 104 0.07 15.45 -14.64
CA CYS A 104 1.14 14.49 -14.93
C CYS A 104 1.87 14.07 -13.64
N ARG A 105 2.08 15.01 -12.72
CA ARG A 105 2.72 14.73 -11.43
C ARG A 105 1.94 13.69 -10.61
N GLU A 106 0.61 13.77 -10.64
CA GLU A 106 -0.25 12.80 -9.99
C GLU A 106 -0.14 11.42 -10.66
N ALA A 107 -0.16 11.35 -12.00
CA ALA A 107 0.04 10.08 -12.73
C ALA A 107 1.37 9.41 -12.36
N VAL A 108 2.47 10.16 -12.37
CA VAL A 108 3.82 9.66 -12.01
C VAL A 108 3.87 9.17 -10.56
N ARG A 109 3.27 9.92 -9.61
CA ARG A 109 3.21 9.49 -8.20
C ARG A 109 2.41 8.20 -8.02
N SER A 110 1.28 8.07 -8.72
CA SER A 110 0.50 6.84 -8.69
C SER A 110 1.26 5.66 -9.28
N VAL A 111 1.96 5.85 -10.41
CA VAL A 111 2.84 4.82 -10.98
C VAL A 111 3.91 4.40 -9.97
N ALA A 112 4.54 5.36 -9.28
CA ALA A 112 5.54 5.06 -8.25
C ALA A 112 4.98 4.16 -7.13
N VAL A 113 3.74 4.40 -6.71
CA VAL A 113 3.06 3.55 -5.72
C VAL A 113 2.86 2.13 -6.25
N PHE A 114 2.40 1.97 -7.49
CA PHE A 114 2.20 0.63 -8.07
C PHE A 114 3.51 -0.14 -8.24
N ILE A 115 4.59 0.53 -8.65
CA ILE A 115 5.92 -0.10 -8.71
C ILE A 115 6.38 -0.49 -7.30
N ALA A 116 6.22 0.39 -6.30
CA ALA A 116 6.60 0.06 -4.92
C ALA A 116 5.83 -1.15 -4.38
N LEU A 117 4.52 -1.25 -4.66
CA LEU A 117 3.70 -2.41 -4.30
C LEU A 117 4.11 -3.67 -5.05
N ALA A 118 4.54 -3.54 -6.31
CA ALA A 118 5.07 -4.67 -7.05
C ALA A 118 6.40 -5.13 -6.44
N LEU A 119 7.26 -4.20 -6.03
CA LEU A 119 8.56 -4.50 -5.42
C LEU A 119 8.44 -5.09 -4.01
N GLU A 120 7.33 -4.87 -3.31
CA GLU A 120 7.09 -5.46 -1.99
C GLU A 120 7.22 -6.99 -2.08
N PRO A 121 8.09 -7.61 -1.24
CA PRO A 121 8.17 -9.05 -1.21
C PRO A 121 6.81 -9.60 -0.83
N ALA A 122 6.34 -10.64 -1.53
CA ALA A 122 5.07 -11.27 -1.21
C ALA A 122 5.11 -11.71 0.26
N SER A 123 4.43 -10.95 1.12
CA SER A 123 4.20 -11.34 2.49
C SER A 123 3.45 -12.66 2.46
N GLU A 124 3.82 -13.61 3.32
CA GLU A 124 3.06 -14.84 3.44
C GLU A 124 1.58 -14.51 3.60
N PRO A 125 0.66 -15.16 2.87
CA PRO A 125 -0.74 -14.82 2.90
C PRO A 125 -1.24 -14.84 4.35
N VAL A 126 -1.73 -13.69 4.81
CA VAL A 126 -2.50 -13.57 6.04
C VAL A 126 -3.87 -14.17 5.73
N PRO A 127 -4.33 -15.21 6.46
CA PRO A 127 -5.63 -15.81 6.20
C PRO A 127 -6.76 -14.76 6.29
N PRO A 128 -7.79 -14.87 5.43
CA PRO A 128 -8.95 -13.99 5.49
C PRO A 128 -9.61 -14.14 6.87
N ASN A 129 -9.81 -13.00 7.53
CA ASN A 129 -10.58 -12.94 8.77
C ASN A 129 -12.04 -13.30 8.43
N PRO A 130 -12.64 -14.38 8.98
CA PRO A 130 -14.01 -14.78 8.66
C PRO A 130 -15.03 -13.89 9.39
N THR A 131 -15.07 -12.60 9.05
CA THR A 131 -16.17 -11.70 9.41
C THR A 131 -16.41 -10.73 8.25
N SER A 132 -17.08 -11.20 7.20
CA SER A 132 -18.09 -10.43 6.48
C SER A 132 -18.83 -11.36 5.52
N GLY A 133 -19.66 -12.22 6.09
CA GLY A 133 -20.76 -12.88 5.38
C GLY A 133 -22.06 -12.15 5.71
N ALA A 134 -22.14 -10.85 5.44
CA ALA A 134 -23.43 -10.19 5.29
C ALA A 134 -23.76 -10.19 3.79
N PRO A 135 -24.90 -10.75 3.37
CA PRO A 135 -25.35 -10.64 1.99
C PRO A 135 -25.38 -9.18 1.57
N ILE A 136 -24.68 -8.84 0.49
CA ILE A 136 -24.89 -7.58 -0.21
C ILE A 136 -26.28 -7.69 -0.83
N GLU A 137 -27.28 -7.08 -0.19
CA GLU A 137 -28.55 -6.79 -0.86
C GLU A 137 -28.23 -5.93 -2.08
N THR A 138 -28.48 -6.49 -3.25
CA THR A 138 -28.49 -5.77 -4.53
C THR A 138 -29.35 -4.52 -4.36
N PRO A 139 -28.84 -3.30 -4.58
CA PRO A 139 -29.69 -2.12 -4.62
C PRO A 139 -30.65 -2.30 -5.79
N LYS A 140 -31.94 -2.45 -5.45
CA LYS A 140 -33.04 -2.45 -6.41
C LYS A 140 -33.02 -1.10 -7.14
N PRO A 141 -33.13 -1.05 -8.48
CA PRO A 141 -33.22 0.21 -9.21
C PRO A 141 -34.33 1.10 -8.61
N ASP A 142 -33.97 2.34 -8.28
CA ASP A 142 -34.87 3.38 -7.80
C ASP A 142 -36.05 3.51 -8.78
N GLU A 143 -37.21 3.09 -8.32
CA GLU A 143 -38.49 3.44 -8.93
C GLU A 143 -38.76 4.90 -8.56
N ALA A 144 -39.08 5.71 -9.57
CA ALA A 144 -39.26 7.15 -9.46
C ALA A 144 -40.18 7.54 -8.27
N PRO A 145 -39.87 8.61 -7.52
CA PRO A 145 -40.67 8.98 -6.37
C PRO A 145 -42.10 9.37 -6.80
N PRO A 146 -43.14 8.84 -6.13
CA PRO A 146 -44.50 9.30 -6.36
C PRO A 146 -44.67 10.75 -5.88
N PRO A 147 -45.65 11.50 -6.42
CA PRO A 147 -45.89 12.89 -6.05
C PRO A 147 -46.17 13.03 -4.55
N VAL A 148 -45.45 13.95 -3.92
CA VAL A 148 -45.55 14.27 -2.49
C VAL A 148 -46.92 14.87 -2.21
N VAL A 149 -47.76 14.12 -1.49
CA VAL A 149 -48.99 14.64 -0.88
C VAL A 149 -48.59 15.42 0.39
N PRO A 150 -49.09 16.65 0.62
CA PRO A 150 -48.78 17.41 1.83
C PRO A 150 -49.34 16.69 3.07
N LEU A 151 -48.47 16.37 4.02
CA LEU A 151 -48.86 15.83 5.32
C LEU A 151 -49.52 16.93 6.18
N PRO A 152 -50.60 16.61 6.92
CA PRO A 152 -51.22 17.56 7.84
C PRO A 152 -50.28 17.88 9.02
N VAL A 153 -50.30 19.17 9.41
CA VAL A 153 -49.53 19.74 10.51
C VAL A 153 -49.82 18.97 11.82
N ARG A 154 -48.77 18.43 12.43
CA ARG A 154 -48.84 17.70 13.70
C ARG A 154 -49.05 18.70 14.85
N PRO A 155 -50.01 18.48 15.77
CA PRO A 155 -50.20 19.35 16.92
C PRO A 155 -48.98 19.36 17.85
N GLU A 156 -48.63 20.54 18.34
CA GLU A 156 -47.58 20.79 19.33
C GLU A 156 -47.78 19.87 20.55
N ARG A 157 -46.76 19.07 20.87
CA ARG A 157 -46.80 18.21 22.06
C ARG A 157 -46.57 19.09 23.30
N PRO A 158 -47.40 18.98 24.36
CA PRO A 158 -47.14 19.66 25.64
C PRO A 158 -45.75 19.31 26.16
N HIS A 159 -45.02 20.33 26.64
CA HIS A 159 -43.67 20.20 27.19
C HIS A 159 -43.65 19.16 28.31
N ALA A 160 -42.93 18.06 28.08
CA ALA A 160 -42.60 17.10 29.11
C ALA A 160 -41.42 17.63 29.94
N SER A 161 -41.53 17.50 31.25
CA SER A 161 -40.50 17.84 32.24
C SER A 161 -39.13 17.23 31.92
N PRO A 162 -38.02 17.86 32.35
CA PRO A 162 -36.68 17.36 32.08
C PRO A 162 -36.46 15.97 32.68
N PRO A 163 -35.76 15.06 31.97
CA PRO A 163 -35.46 13.73 32.47
C PRO A 163 -34.49 13.78 33.66
N PRO A 164 -34.53 12.79 34.57
CA PRO A 164 -33.60 12.70 35.69
C PRO A 164 -32.14 12.55 35.21
N PRO A 165 -31.15 13.02 35.99
CA PRO A 165 -29.74 12.92 35.61
C PRO A 165 -29.32 11.46 35.46
N SER A 166 -28.67 11.14 34.33
CA SER A 166 -28.18 9.79 34.04
C SER A 166 -27.15 9.32 35.09
N PRO A 167 -27.17 8.04 35.49
CA PRO A 167 -26.13 7.48 36.35
C PRO A 167 -24.75 7.66 35.71
N ARG A 168 -23.80 8.14 36.50
CA ARG A 168 -22.39 8.33 36.09
C ARG A 168 -21.85 6.99 35.58
N ALA A 169 -21.50 6.92 34.31
CA ALA A 169 -20.93 5.70 33.71
C ALA A 169 -19.67 5.30 34.50
N ALA A 170 -19.64 4.07 35.02
CA ALA A 170 -18.47 3.53 35.68
C ALA A 170 -17.29 3.50 34.69
N PRO A 171 -16.05 3.76 35.15
CA PRO A 171 -14.89 3.71 34.27
C PRO A 171 -14.75 2.28 33.71
N PRO A 172 -14.51 2.12 32.40
CA PRO A 172 -14.32 0.81 31.81
C PRO A 172 -13.05 0.16 32.38
N SER A 173 -13.18 -1.04 32.95
CA SER A 173 -12.05 -1.83 33.43
C SER A 173 -11.25 -2.40 32.25
N PRO A 174 -9.93 -2.63 32.41
CA PRO A 174 -9.13 -3.31 31.39
C PRO A 174 -9.64 -4.74 31.20
N LEU A 175 -9.95 -5.10 29.94
CA LEU A 175 -10.35 -6.45 29.57
C LEU A 175 -9.24 -7.12 28.76
N TRP A 176 -8.71 -8.23 29.29
CA TRP A 176 -7.81 -9.12 28.56
C TRP A 176 -8.64 -10.10 27.75
N ILE A 177 -8.36 -10.19 26.45
CA ILE A 177 -9.04 -11.12 25.54
C ILE A 177 -8.00 -12.10 25.02
N TRP A 178 -8.25 -13.39 25.24
CA TRP A 178 -7.45 -14.49 24.70
C TRP A 178 -8.22 -15.17 23.57
N SER A 179 -7.53 -15.43 22.47
CA SER A 179 -8.08 -16.24 21.37
C SER A 179 -7.01 -17.17 20.79
N ALA A 180 -7.46 -18.27 20.19
CA ALA A 180 -6.58 -19.24 19.52
C ALA A 180 -7.26 -19.77 18.26
N GLY A 181 -6.48 -20.14 17.26
CA GLY A 181 -6.99 -20.64 15.99
C GLY A 181 -6.01 -21.55 15.27
N TYR A 182 -6.53 -22.27 14.27
CA TYR A 182 -5.73 -23.11 13.38
C TYR A 182 -6.11 -22.83 11.91
N GLU A 183 -5.15 -23.03 11.02
CA GLU A 183 -5.30 -22.86 9.59
C GLU A 183 -4.65 -24.04 8.87
N LEU A 184 -5.33 -24.57 7.85
CA LEU A 184 -4.82 -25.62 6.97
C LEU A 184 -4.77 -25.05 5.55
N THR A 185 -3.59 -25.07 4.92
CA THR A 185 -3.40 -24.58 3.56
C THR A 185 -3.05 -25.75 2.65
N TYR A 186 -3.79 -25.88 1.54
CA TYR A 186 -3.47 -26.76 0.43
C TYR A 186 -3.18 -25.93 -0.81
N LEU A 187 -2.03 -26.13 -1.43
CA LEU A 187 -1.64 -25.45 -2.66
C LEU A 187 -1.29 -26.47 -3.74
N HIS A 188 -1.75 -26.24 -4.96
CA HIS A 188 -1.52 -27.11 -6.10
C HIS A 188 -0.97 -26.32 -7.31
N ALA A 189 0.32 -25.97 -7.30
CA ALA A 189 1.12 -25.63 -8.51
C ALA A 189 2.55 -25.18 -8.12
N PRO A 190 3.62 -25.64 -8.81
CA PRO A 190 3.73 -26.81 -9.69
C PRO A 190 3.83 -28.15 -8.91
N GLN A 191 3.85 -28.10 -7.57
CA GLN A 191 3.89 -29.27 -6.69
C GLN A 191 2.78 -29.17 -5.63
N ALA A 192 2.18 -30.31 -5.27
CA ALA A 192 1.23 -30.36 -4.17
C ALA A 192 1.97 -30.08 -2.86
N ALA A 193 1.55 -29.03 -2.17
CA ALA A 193 2.04 -28.67 -0.86
C ALA A 193 0.87 -28.62 0.12
N TRP A 194 1.11 -29.12 1.33
CA TRP A 194 0.19 -28.93 2.44
C TRP A 194 0.96 -28.30 3.60
N GLY A 195 0.26 -27.45 4.32
CA GLY A 195 0.78 -26.77 5.50
C GLY A 195 -0.31 -26.58 6.54
N GLY A 196 0.13 -26.48 7.78
CA GLY A 196 -0.73 -26.15 8.91
C GLY A 196 -0.10 -25.05 9.75
N ARG A 197 -0.93 -24.19 10.33
CA ARG A 197 -0.52 -23.14 11.27
C ARG A 197 -1.47 -23.13 12.46
N VAL A 198 -0.92 -23.02 13.66
CA VAL A 198 -1.69 -22.71 14.88
C VAL A 198 -1.24 -21.35 15.39
N HIS A 199 -2.16 -20.59 15.97
CA HIS A 199 -1.85 -19.30 16.55
C HIS A 199 -2.62 -19.05 17.83
N ALA A 200 -2.02 -18.26 18.71
CA ALA A 200 -2.66 -17.70 19.89
C ALA A 200 -2.48 -16.18 19.86
N GLU A 201 -3.52 -15.46 20.28
CA GLU A 201 -3.57 -14.01 20.24
C GLU A 201 -4.08 -13.46 21.57
N LEU A 202 -3.34 -12.48 22.09
CA LEU A 202 -3.63 -11.77 23.33
C LEU A 202 -3.87 -10.30 23.01
N ALA A 203 -5.07 -9.82 23.27
CA ALA A 203 -5.44 -8.42 23.09
C ALA A 203 -5.72 -7.74 24.43
N HIS A 204 -5.28 -6.49 24.56
CA HIS A 204 -5.51 -5.67 25.75
C HIS A 204 -6.38 -4.46 25.41
N ARG A 205 -7.64 -4.48 25.85
CA ARG A 205 -8.58 -3.38 25.60
C ARG A 205 -8.64 -2.46 26.81
N ARG A 206 -8.08 -1.24 26.69
CA ARG A 206 -8.23 -0.17 27.68
C ARG A 206 -9.33 0.80 27.26
N GLY A 207 -10.48 0.72 27.90
CA GLY A 207 -11.54 1.74 27.80
C GLY A 207 -12.08 2.03 26.40
N THR A 208 -12.40 3.30 26.16
CA THR A 208 -13.03 3.85 24.93
C THR A 208 -12.06 4.03 23.76
N PHE A 209 -10.80 3.62 23.88
CA PHE A 209 -9.87 3.75 22.78
C PHE A 209 -10.23 2.77 21.64
N PRO A 210 -10.35 3.26 20.40
CA PRO A 210 -10.74 2.44 19.25
C PRO A 210 -9.63 1.47 18.79
N ILE A 211 -8.43 1.57 19.34
CA ILE A 211 -7.26 0.78 18.97
C ILE A 211 -6.84 -0.04 20.20
N ALA A 212 -6.85 -1.37 20.08
CA ALA A 212 -6.37 -2.28 21.12
C ALA A 212 -5.08 -2.96 20.62
N PRO A 213 -3.94 -2.83 21.33
CA PRO A 213 -2.75 -3.59 20.99
C PRO A 213 -3.02 -5.10 21.15
N ALA A 214 -2.59 -5.88 20.17
CA ALA A 214 -2.68 -7.33 20.17
C ALA A 214 -1.30 -7.95 19.88
N LEU A 215 -0.93 -8.96 20.66
CA LEU A 215 0.24 -9.78 20.44
C LEU A 215 -0.22 -11.15 19.90
N ARG A 216 0.24 -11.51 18.71
CA ARG A 216 -0.04 -12.81 18.10
C ARG A 216 1.25 -13.63 18.02
N VAL A 217 1.19 -14.86 18.52
CA VAL A 217 2.24 -15.87 18.37
C VAL A 217 1.70 -16.97 17.48
N SER A 218 2.43 -17.32 16.42
CA SER A 218 2.02 -18.37 15.48
C SER A 218 3.15 -19.36 15.23
N TRP A 219 2.79 -20.64 15.14
CA TRP A 219 3.68 -21.73 14.77
C TRP A 219 3.09 -22.47 13.57
N GLY A 220 3.92 -22.84 12.60
CA GLY A 220 3.43 -23.57 11.42
C GLY A 220 4.48 -24.47 10.79
N PHE A 221 4.01 -25.39 9.95
CA PHE A 221 4.85 -26.30 9.18
C PHE A 221 4.37 -26.33 7.72
N ARG A 222 5.28 -26.61 6.79
CA ARG A 222 4.99 -26.86 5.38
C ARG A 222 5.79 -28.06 4.90
N THR A 223 5.18 -28.92 4.09
CA THR A 223 5.89 -30.01 3.44
C THR A 223 5.53 -30.09 1.96
N SER A 224 6.54 -30.34 1.13
CA SER A 224 6.42 -30.54 -0.30
C SER A 224 6.83 -31.97 -0.63
N ARG A 225 5.96 -32.71 -1.33
CA ARG A 225 6.35 -34.01 -1.90
C ARG A 225 6.82 -33.78 -3.33
N ARG A 226 8.09 -34.05 -3.62
CA ARG A 226 8.56 -34.18 -5.01
C ARG A 226 8.05 -35.52 -5.56
N PHE A 227 7.19 -35.50 -6.57
CA PHE A 227 6.88 -36.70 -7.33
C PHE A 227 8.10 -37.11 -8.17
N PRO A 228 8.51 -38.39 -8.19
CA PRO A 228 9.53 -38.85 -9.12
C PRO A 228 9.04 -38.63 -10.56
N LYS A 229 9.91 -38.16 -11.45
CA LYS A 229 9.61 -38.02 -12.89
C LYS A 229 9.13 -39.37 -13.41
N THR A 230 7.96 -39.38 -14.05
CA THR A 230 7.41 -40.54 -14.77
C THR A 230 8.48 -41.16 -15.65
N PRO A 231 8.87 -42.44 -15.46
CA PRO A 231 9.87 -43.08 -16.30
C PRO A 231 9.35 -43.18 -17.75
N GLY A 232 10.23 -42.86 -18.69
CA GLY A 232 9.93 -42.60 -20.08
C GLY A 232 9.10 -43.67 -20.80
N ARG A 233 8.20 -43.18 -21.64
CA ARG A 233 7.44 -43.93 -22.64
C ARG A 233 8.41 -44.66 -23.58
N ARG A 234 8.49 -46.00 -23.50
CA ARG A 234 9.13 -46.81 -24.54
C ARG A 234 8.13 -46.99 -25.69
N SER A 235 8.45 -46.48 -26.87
CA SER A 235 7.81 -46.88 -28.12
C SER A 235 8.49 -48.16 -28.62
N PHE A 236 7.71 -49.21 -28.88
CA PHE A 236 8.17 -50.37 -29.64
C PHE A 236 7.86 -50.13 -31.12
N SER A 237 8.85 -50.39 -31.97
CA SER A 237 8.72 -50.51 -33.43
C SER A 237 8.45 -51.95 -33.82
#